data_AF-A0A1B3LQM1-F1
#
_entry.id   AF-A0A1B3LQM1-F1
#
_cell.length_a   1.000
_cell.length_b   1.000
_cell.length_c   1.000
_cell.angle_alpha   90.00
_cell.angle_beta   90.00
_cell.angle_gamma   90.00
#
_symmetry.space_group_name_H-M   'P 1'
#
loop_
_entity.id
_entity.type
_entity.pdbx_description
1 polymer ?
#
loop_
_entity_poly.entity_id
_entity_poly.type
_entity_poly.pdbx_seq_one_letter_code
_entity_poly.pdbx_strand_id
1 'polypeptide(L)'
;MVVELSQRFYFEAAHTLRRKVDADSSLRIHGHTYHAEVMLRGEPDPVSGMLVDLALLRAALAGVRDALDHRFLDEVAGLGPATLENLCQFIWRALAPQLPQLARVTVERQASGDKCALCAA
;
A
#
# COMPACT_ATOMS: atom_id res chain seq x y z
N MET A 1 21.08 -11.94 12.35
CA MET A 1 19.71 -12.47 12.60
C MET A 1 18.77 -11.66 11.73
N VAL A 2 18.04 -12.29 10.81
CA VAL A 2 17.10 -11.58 9.94
C VAL A 2 15.72 -11.56 10.58
N VAL A 3 15.09 -10.38 10.61
CA VAL A 3 13.73 -10.18 11.15
C VAL A 3 12.83 -9.54 10.09
N GLU A 4 11.52 -9.67 10.30
CA GLU A 4 10.49 -8.94 9.56
C GLU A 4 9.75 -8.02 10.51
N LEU A 5 9.54 -6.78 10.08
CA LEU A 5 8.78 -5.77 10.80
C LEU A 5 7.74 -5.21 9.85
N SER A 6 6.48 -5.10 10.30
CA SER A 6 5.43 -4.50 9.48
C SER A 6 4.69 -3.39 10.20
N GLN A 7 4.11 -2.50 9.40
CA GLN A 7 3.19 -1.47 9.87
C GLN A 7 2.02 -1.36 8.89
N ARG A 8 0.83 -1.12 9.45
CA ARG A 8 -0.41 -0.97 8.70
C ARG A 8 -0.90 0.47 8.70
N PHE A 9 -1.60 0.81 7.63
CA PHE A 9 -2.49 1.96 7.57
C PHE A 9 -3.73 1.58 6.76
N TYR A 10 -4.76 2.39 6.82
CA TYR A 10 -5.93 2.26 5.96
C TYR A 10 -6.26 3.59 5.31
N PHE A 11 -7.02 3.54 4.23
CA PHE A 11 -7.53 4.72 3.54
C PHE A 11 -8.89 4.41 2.92
N GLU A 12 -9.75 5.42 2.88
CA GLU A 12 -11.07 5.35 2.26
C GLU A 12 -10.99 6.07 0.92
N ALA A 13 -11.29 5.38 -0.19
CA ALA A 13 -11.18 6.01 -1.50
C ALA A 13 -12.22 5.50 -2.48
N ALA A 14 -12.57 6.36 -3.44
CA ALA A 14 -13.46 6.03 -4.53
C ALA A 14 -12.68 5.81 -5.84
N HIS A 15 -13.20 4.98 -6.74
CA HIS A 15 -12.64 4.76 -8.05
C HIS A 15 -13.71 4.28 -9.05
N THR A 16 -13.31 4.22 -10.32
CA THR A 16 -13.95 3.39 -11.33
C THR A 16 -13.00 2.30 -11.79
N LEU A 17 -13.53 1.27 -12.43
CA LEU A 17 -12.70 0.22 -13.02
C LEU A 17 -13.39 -0.39 -14.23
N ARG A 18 -12.62 -0.66 -15.29
CA ARG A 18 -13.10 -1.36 -16.49
C ARG A 18 -12.82 -2.85 -16.35
N ARG A 19 -13.78 -3.60 -15.79
CA ARG A 19 -13.69 -5.07 -15.71
C ARG A 19 -14.23 -5.76 -16.97
N LYS A 20 -13.79 -6.99 -17.22
CA LYS A 20 -14.34 -7.85 -18.29
C LYS A 20 -15.63 -8.55 -17.89
N VAL A 21 -15.74 -8.91 -16.60
CA VAL A 21 -16.91 -9.58 -16.00
C VAL A 21 -17.49 -8.63 -14.95
N ASP A 22 -18.82 -8.61 -14.83
CA ASP A 22 -19.57 -7.70 -13.95
C ASP A 22 -19.19 -6.22 -14.14
N ALA A 23 -19.03 -5.81 -15.40
CA ALA A 23 -18.52 -4.50 -15.78
C ALA A 23 -19.40 -3.35 -15.25
N ASP A 24 -20.71 -3.48 -15.31
CA ASP A 24 -21.67 -2.40 -15.04
C ASP A 24 -21.49 -1.76 -13.66
N SER A 25 -21.27 -2.57 -12.61
CA SER A 25 -21.04 -2.04 -11.27
C SER A 25 -19.68 -1.34 -11.16
N SER A 26 -18.65 -1.91 -11.78
CA SER A 26 -17.29 -1.39 -11.74
C SER A 26 -17.09 -0.08 -12.52
N LEU A 27 -17.89 0.15 -13.56
CA LEU A 27 -17.85 1.38 -14.36
C LEU A 27 -18.42 2.60 -13.62
N ARG A 28 -19.22 2.39 -12.58
CA ARG A 28 -19.76 3.46 -11.73
C ARG A 28 -18.72 3.86 -10.68
N ILE A 29 -18.80 5.12 -10.24
CA ILE A 29 -18.05 5.57 -9.08
C ILE A 29 -18.53 4.77 -7.87
N HIS A 30 -17.60 4.09 -7.23
CA HIS A 30 -17.80 3.35 -6.00
C HIS A 30 -16.52 3.44 -5.17
N GLY A 31 -16.57 3.03 -3.91
CA GLY A 31 -15.41 3.11 -3.03
C GLY A 31 -15.27 1.91 -2.13
N HIS A 32 -14.11 1.83 -1.50
CA HIS A 32 -13.77 0.77 -0.56
C HIS A 32 -12.92 1.33 0.57
N THR A 33 -13.01 0.66 1.72
CA THR A 33 -11.97 0.69 2.74
C THR A 33 -10.81 -0.19 2.29
N TYR A 34 -9.65 0.41 2.07
CA TYR A 34 -8.43 -0.31 1.75
C TYR A 34 -7.53 -0.39 2.98
N HIS A 35 -7.00 -1.57 3.26
CA HIS A 35 -5.97 -1.79 4.28
C HIS A 35 -4.65 -2.06 3.57
N ALA A 36 -3.64 -1.26 3.86
CA ALA A 36 -2.29 -1.44 3.37
C ALA A 36 -1.37 -1.91 4.52
N GLU A 37 -0.52 -2.89 4.22
CA GLU A 37 0.56 -3.33 5.12
C GLU A 37 1.90 -3.20 4.38
N VAL A 38 2.85 -2.54 5.04
CA VAL A 38 4.22 -2.40 4.56
C VAL A 38 5.12 -3.19 5.48
N MET A 39 5.87 -4.13 4.91
CA MET A 39 6.80 -4.99 5.61
C MET A 39 8.23 -4.68 5.17
N LEU A 40 9.08 -4.52 6.16
CA LEU A 40 10.52 -4.42 6.03
C LEU A 40 11.16 -5.74 6.47
N ARG A 41 12.28 -6.08 5.86
CA ARG A 41 13.10 -7.25 6.21
C ARG A 41 14.57 -6.85 6.25
N GLY A 42 15.27 -7.28 7.30
CA GLY A 42 16.70 -7.05 7.41
C GLY A 42 17.25 -7.46 8.77
N GLU A 43 18.50 -7.07 9.01
CA GLU A 43 19.13 -7.26 10.32
C GLU A 43 18.95 -5.98 11.16
N PRO A 44 18.57 -6.10 12.45
CA PRO A 44 18.57 -4.96 13.35
C PRO A 44 19.97 -4.36 13.49
N ASP A 45 20.04 -3.03 13.60
CA ASP A 45 21.29 -2.33 13.90
C ASP A 45 21.87 -2.81 15.25
N PRO A 46 23.17 -3.12 15.33
CA PRO A 46 23.76 -3.78 16.51
C PRO A 46 23.83 -2.90 17.76
N VAL A 47 23.69 -1.57 17.62
CA VAL A 47 23.76 -0.63 18.75
C VAL A 47 22.36 -0.33 19.29
N SER A 48 21.43 0.00 18.41
CA SER A 48 20.05 0.36 18.76
C SER A 48 19.12 -0.84 18.91
N GLY A 49 19.45 -1.98 18.31
CA GLY A 49 18.60 -3.18 18.27
C GLY A 49 17.36 -3.05 17.38
N MET A 50 17.27 -1.99 16.56
CA MET A 50 16.12 -1.72 15.70
C MET A 50 16.41 -2.03 14.23
N LEU A 51 15.43 -2.56 13.51
CA LEU A 51 15.49 -2.64 12.05
C LEU A 51 15.30 -1.26 11.41
N VAL A 52 14.30 -0.52 11.91
CA VAL A 52 13.99 0.88 11.58
C VAL A 52 13.34 1.54 12.81
N ASP A 53 13.45 2.86 12.93
CA ASP A 53 12.57 3.62 13.85
C ASP A 53 11.13 3.58 13.32
N LEU A 54 10.21 3.04 14.12
CA LEU A 54 8.79 2.96 13.77
C LEU A 54 8.12 4.33 13.57
N ALA A 55 8.64 5.40 14.19
CA ALA A 55 8.16 6.76 13.95
C ALA A 55 8.50 7.23 12.53
N LEU A 56 9.71 6.93 12.04
CA LEU A 56 10.10 7.23 10.65
C LEU A 56 9.26 6.42 9.66
N LEU A 57 9.03 5.13 9.94
CA LEU A 57 8.15 4.31 9.11
C LEU A 57 6.73 4.90 9.08
N ARG A 58 6.14 5.26 10.23
CA ARG A 58 4.81 5.87 10.27
C ARG A 58 4.74 7.20 9.52
N ALA A 59 5.77 8.05 9.61
CA ALA A 59 5.82 9.31 8.88
C ALA A 59 5.86 9.08 7.35
N ALA A 60 6.67 8.14 6.90
CA ALA A 60 6.70 7.72 5.49
C ALA A 60 5.34 7.20 5.00
N LEU A 61 4.67 6.37 5.81
CA LEU A 61 3.34 5.84 5.47
C LEU A 61 2.25 6.93 5.49
N ALA A 62 2.36 7.92 6.37
CA ALA A 62 1.42 9.04 6.41
C ALA A 62 1.43 9.83 5.09
N GLY A 63 2.61 10.11 4.52
CA GLY A 63 2.71 10.77 3.23
C GLY A 63 2.07 9.98 2.08
N VAL A 64 2.19 8.65 2.09
CA VAL A 64 1.51 7.79 1.11
C VAL A 64 0.00 7.77 1.34
N ARG A 65 -0.44 7.71 2.60
CA ARG A 65 -1.85 7.75 2.96
C ARG A 65 -2.50 9.05 2.50
N ASP A 66 -1.88 10.21 2.72
CA ASP A 66 -2.43 11.51 2.33
C ASP A 66 -2.65 11.65 0.80
N ALA A 67 -1.88 10.90 0.01
CA ALA A 67 -2.05 10.83 -1.44
C ALA A 67 -3.25 9.95 -1.88
N LEU A 68 -3.78 9.09 -1.00
CA LEU A 68 -4.80 8.09 -1.32
C LEU A 68 -6.12 8.29 -0.55
N ASP A 69 -6.04 8.75 0.70
CA ASP A 69 -7.18 8.85 1.61
C ASP A 69 -8.13 9.99 1.20
N HIS A 70 -9.42 9.68 1.19
CA HIS A 70 -10.51 10.55 0.74
C HIS A 70 -10.31 11.10 -0.68
N ARG A 71 -9.66 10.31 -1.55
CA ARG A 71 -9.44 10.67 -2.96
C ARG A 71 -10.33 9.88 -3.91
N PHE A 72 -10.52 10.46 -5.09
CA PHE A 72 -10.91 9.71 -6.28
C PHE A 72 -9.65 9.19 -6.96
N LEU A 73 -9.40 7.88 -6.87
CA LEU A 73 -8.13 7.26 -7.23
C LEU A 73 -7.79 7.39 -8.72
N ASP A 74 -8.80 7.54 -9.58
CA ASP A 74 -8.60 7.73 -11.02
C ASP A 74 -7.86 9.05 -11.35
N GLU A 75 -7.85 10.01 -10.41
CA GLU A 75 -7.14 11.30 -10.54
C GLU A 75 -5.76 11.30 -9.88
N VAL A 76 -5.38 10.22 -9.17
CA VAL A 76 -4.08 10.15 -8.49
C VAL A 76 -2.98 9.90 -9.52
N ALA A 77 -2.15 10.91 -9.75
CA ALA A 77 -1.06 10.86 -10.71
C ALA A 77 -0.11 9.68 -10.42
N GLY A 78 0.16 8.87 -11.45
CA GLY A 78 1.08 7.74 -11.37
C GLY A 78 0.50 6.48 -10.71
N LEU A 79 -0.76 6.46 -10.29
CA LEU A 79 -1.44 5.25 -9.80
C LEU A 79 -1.85 4.32 -10.96
N GLY A 80 -2.41 4.89 -12.03
CA GLY A 80 -3.05 4.12 -13.10
C GLY A 80 -4.43 3.60 -12.67
N PRO A 81 -5.01 2.59 -13.36
CA PRO A 81 -6.28 2.00 -12.95
C PRO A 81 -6.20 1.50 -11.51
N ALA A 82 -7.16 1.84 -10.67
CA ALA A 82 -7.10 1.62 -9.23
C ALA A 82 -7.38 0.15 -8.81
N THR A 83 -6.59 -0.78 -9.34
CA THR A 83 -6.55 -2.19 -8.94
C THR A 83 -5.68 -2.39 -7.70
N LEU A 84 -5.79 -3.55 -7.04
CA LEU A 84 -4.95 -3.85 -5.86
C LEU A 84 -3.47 -3.95 -6.23
N GLU A 85 -3.15 -4.47 -7.43
CA GLU A 85 -1.80 -4.57 -7.95
C GLU A 85 -1.18 -3.19 -8.15
N ASN A 86 -1.92 -2.26 -8.77
CA ASN A 86 -1.43 -0.91 -9.02
C ASN A 86 -1.30 -0.10 -7.72
N LEU A 87 -2.19 -0.32 -6.75
CA LEU A 87 -2.05 0.25 -5.41
C LEU A 87 -0.79 -0.27 -4.71
N CYS A 88 -0.51 -1.59 -4.75
CA CYS A 88 0.73 -2.15 -4.23
C CYS A 88 1.97 -1.51 -4.89
N GLN A 89 1.97 -1.38 -6.21
CA GLN A 89 3.08 -0.77 -6.94
C GLN A 89 3.23 0.73 -6.64
N PHE A 90 2.14 1.47 -6.51
CA PHE A 90 2.16 2.90 -6.18
C PHE A 90 2.79 3.12 -4.80
N ILE A 91 2.32 2.38 -3.79
CA ILE A 91 2.87 2.42 -2.44
C ILE A 91 4.35 2.02 -2.46
N TRP A 92 4.71 0.95 -3.20
CA TRP A 92 6.10 0.53 -3.34
C TRP A 92 6.98 1.63 -3.92
N ARG A 93 6.58 2.22 -5.05
CA ARG A 93 7.35 3.29 -5.72
C ARG A 93 7.57 4.50 -4.81
N ALA A 94 6.57 4.86 -4.00
CA ALA A 94 6.67 5.96 -3.07
C ALA A 94 7.62 5.68 -1.89
N LEU A 95 7.73 4.42 -1.47
CA LEU A 95 8.48 4.05 -0.26
C LEU A 95 9.90 3.53 -0.53
N ALA A 96 10.12 2.82 -1.63
CA ALA A 96 11.39 2.18 -1.94
C ALA A 96 12.61 3.13 -1.89
N PRO A 97 12.55 4.40 -2.36
CA PRO A 97 13.71 5.30 -2.30
C PRO A 97 14.17 5.65 -0.87
N GLN A 98 13.28 5.57 0.12
CA GLN A 98 13.53 5.95 1.51
C GLN A 98 13.58 4.75 2.47
N LEU A 99 13.08 3.57 2.03
CA LEU A 99 13.06 2.33 2.81
C LEU A 99 13.78 1.21 2.04
N PRO A 100 15.12 1.14 2.09
CA PRO A 100 15.89 0.13 1.36
C PRO A 100 15.61 -1.31 1.83
N GLN A 101 15.06 -1.48 3.02
CA GLN A 101 14.66 -2.77 3.59
C GLN A 101 13.24 -3.19 3.17
N LEU A 102 12.56 -2.43 2.30
CA LEU A 102 11.20 -2.72 1.85
C LEU A 102 11.13 -4.10 1.20
N ALA A 103 10.37 -5.00 1.82
CA ALA A 103 10.31 -6.40 1.45
C ALA A 103 8.96 -6.79 0.86
N ARG A 104 7.87 -6.22 1.37
CA ARG A 104 6.53 -6.51 0.86
C ARG A 104 5.57 -5.34 1.10
N VAL A 105 4.75 -5.05 0.09
CA VAL A 105 3.56 -4.21 0.21
C VAL A 105 2.35 -5.09 -0.03
N THR A 106 1.37 -4.99 0.84
CA THR A 106 0.10 -5.71 0.73
C THR A 106 -1.04 -4.71 0.75
N VAL A 107 -2.04 -4.88 -0.12
CA VAL A 107 -3.29 -4.11 -0.09
C VAL A 107 -4.47 -5.07 -0.10
N GLU A 108 -5.41 -4.84 0.81
CA GLU A 108 -6.56 -5.69 1.07
C GLU A 108 -7.85 -4.88 1.17
N ARG A 109 -8.96 -5.44 0.66
CA ARG A 109 -10.32 -5.01 0.97
C ARG A 109 -10.95 -6.07 1.86
N GLN A 110 -10.94 -5.85 3.17
CA GLN A 110 -11.36 -6.87 4.15
C GLN A 110 -12.81 -7.31 3.97
N ALA A 111 -13.71 -6.37 3.65
CA ALA A 111 -15.14 -6.66 3.47
C ALA A 111 -15.43 -7.65 2.33
N SER A 112 -14.63 -7.64 1.26
CA SER A 112 -14.77 -8.56 0.13
C SER A 112 -13.77 -9.73 0.16
N GLY A 113 -12.78 -9.69 1.06
CA GLY A 113 -11.72 -10.69 1.17
C GLY A 113 -10.65 -10.61 0.07
N ASP A 114 -10.66 -9.55 -0.75
CA ASP A 114 -9.70 -9.38 -1.84
C ASP A 114 -8.35 -8.91 -1.30
N LYS A 115 -7.25 -9.53 -1.74
CA LYS A 115 -5.89 -9.19 -1.30
C LYS A 115 -4.88 -9.31 -2.42
N CYS A 116 -3.96 -8.35 -2.50
CA CYS A 116 -2.77 -8.41 -3.35
C CYS A 116 -1.52 -8.18 -2.50
N ALA A 117 -0.41 -8.81 -2.89
CA ALA A 117 0.90 -8.56 -2.31
C ALA A 117 1.95 -8.41 -3.42
N LEU A 118 2.76 -7.36 -3.32
CA LEU A 118 3.97 -7.16 -4.11
C LEU A 118 5.18 -7.39 -3.21
N CYS A 119 6.02 -8.35 -3.57
CA CYS A 119 7.24 -8.69 -2.83
C CYS A 119 8.48 -8.17 -3.57
N ALA A 120 9.55 -7.90 -2.83
CA ALA A 120 10.89 -7.78 -3.41
C ALA A 120 11.21 -9.04 -4.22
N ALA A 121 11.93 -8.86 -5.33
CA ALA A 121 12.47 -9.96 -6.13
C ALA A 121 13.62 -10.67 -5.41
#